data_AF-A0A2C6LA85-F1
#
_entry.id   AF-A0A2C6LA85-F1
#
_cell.length_a   1.000
_cell.length_b   1.000
_cell.length_c   1.000
_cell.angle_alpha   90.00
_cell.angle_beta   90.00
_cell.angle_gamma   90.00
#
_symmetry.space_group_name_H-M   'P 1'
#
loop_
_entity.id
_entity.type
_entity.pdbx_description
1 polymer ?
#
loop_
_entity_poly.entity_id
_entity_poly.type
_entity_poly.pdbx_seq_one_letter_code
_entity_poly.pdbx_strand_id
1 'polypeptide(L)'
;MGAACTKNKAKQPVRGTAKELAEKKASEAPQESIDEEAERERELEEQRKREEEEEEERRRKEEEERRRKEEEERAAEEEARKRREEEARRKEEERRKAEEEKRRLEEAERQRQAEEARRREEEERKREEERRREEEERRRQEEERRRREEEEERRRAEEEEARRREAEEEEMRRRKLLEEEEEDYDDEEEEEEEEEEESEPPTPTATISSAGSRSTTGECKHNRRSDKSRGRNMKVVHKCVTLVSHHCGCELEPSHDDLTCRVCEFTDHGDVPLLR
;
A
#
# COMPACT_ATOMS: atom_id res chain seq x y z
N MET A 1 93.58 124.77 40.89
CA MET A 1 94.27 124.17 42.05
C MET A 1 94.42 122.68 41.77
N GLY A 2 95.65 122.18 41.77
CA GLY A 2 96.00 120.87 41.23
C GLY A 2 95.85 119.69 42.20
N ALA A 3 95.70 118.50 41.63
CA ALA A 3 96.16 117.20 42.14
C ALA A 3 95.93 116.17 41.02
N ALA A 4 96.99 115.72 40.36
CA ALA A 4 97.55 114.37 40.50
C ALA A 4 97.06 113.39 39.41
N CYS A 5 97.66 113.50 38.22
CA CYS A 5 97.73 112.41 37.25
C CYS A 5 98.53 111.24 37.84
N THR A 6 97.85 110.21 38.35
CA THR A 6 98.47 108.92 38.66
C THR A 6 98.61 108.12 37.37
N LYS A 7 99.86 107.82 37.04
CA LYS A 7 100.30 107.07 35.86
C LYS A 7 99.66 105.67 35.89
N ASN A 8 98.73 105.42 34.98
CA ASN A 8 98.32 104.07 34.61
C ASN A 8 99.55 103.38 33.99
N LYS A 9 100.26 102.61 34.82
CA LYS A 9 101.29 101.67 34.36
C LYS A 9 100.56 100.63 33.51
N ALA A 10 100.53 100.85 32.20
CA ALA A 10 100.30 99.81 31.22
C ALA A 10 101.34 98.72 31.49
N LYS A 11 100.90 97.68 32.20
CA LYS A 11 101.68 96.49 32.52
C LYS A 11 101.93 95.81 31.18
N GLN A 12 103.10 96.08 30.60
CA GLN A 12 103.50 95.45 29.35
C GLN A 12 103.41 93.93 29.55
N PRO A 13 102.82 93.19 28.61
CA PRO A 13 102.84 91.74 28.68
C PRO A 13 104.30 91.32 28.72
N VAL A 14 104.68 90.67 29.82
CA VAL A 14 105.99 90.05 29.97
C VAL A 14 106.14 89.11 28.78
N ARG A 15 107.04 89.45 27.84
CA ARG A 15 107.42 88.57 26.74
C ARG A 15 108.05 87.34 27.38
N GLY A 16 107.27 86.28 27.52
CA GLY A 16 107.77 84.95 27.85
C GLY A 16 108.93 84.63 26.91
N THR A 17 109.99 84.06 27.48
CA THR A 17 111.18 83.74 26.69
C THR A 17 110.81 82.73 25.60
N ALA A 18 111.50 82.76 24.45
CA ALA A 18 111.23 81.83 23.34
C ALA A 18 111.25 80.33 23.74
N LYS A 19 111.86 80.01 24.89
CA LYS A 19 111.83 78.69 25.52
C LYS A 19 110.47 78.32 26.13
N GLU A 20 109.80 79.23 26.83
CA GLU A 20 108.49 78.94 27.46
C GLU A 20 107.38 78.73 26.42
N LEU A 21 107.44 79.45 25.30
CA LEU A 21 106.52 79.23 24.16
C LEU A 21 106.78 77.91 23.43
N ALA A 22 108.00 77.38 23.49
CA ALA A 22 108.36 76.10 22.90
C ALA A 22 107.97 74.92 23.81
N GLU A 23 108.14 75.04 25.13
CA GLU A 23 107.70 74.03 26.10
C GLU A 23 106.18 73.88 26.12
N LYS A 24 105.44 75.00 26.04
CA LYS A 24 103.98 74.97 26.00
C LYS A 24 103.42 74.31 24.74
N LYS A 25 104.04 74.60 23.57
CA LYS A 25 103.74 73.91 22.31
C LYS A 25 104.12 72.43 22.31
N ALA A 26 105.16 72.04 23.05
CA ALA A 26 105.57 70.64 23.19
C ALA A 26 104.63 69.83 24.12
N SER A 27 103.97 70.48 25.08
CA SER A 27 102.95 69.85 25.94
C SER A 27 101.53 69.86 25.35
N GLU A 28 101.20 70.79 24.43
CA GLU A 28 99.89 70.86 23.76
C GLU A 28 99.76 69.83 22.62
N ALA A 29 100.84 69.54 21.88
CA ALA A 29 100.81 68.60 20.75
C ALA A 29 100.45 67.13 21.11
N PRO A 30 100.89 66.56 22.25
CA PRO A 30 100.45 65.23 22.68
C PRO A 30 98.98 65.22 23.15
N GLN A 31 98.50 66.35 23.68
CA GLN A 31 97.14 66.47 24.22
C GLN A 31 96.09 66.43 23.09
N GLU A 32 96.33 67.15 21.99
CA GLU A 32 95.42 67.16 20.82
C GLU A 32 95.26 65.78 20.15
N SER A 33 96.33 64.96 20.13
CA SER A 33 96.25 63.60 19.57
C SER A 33 95.42 62.63 20.41
N ILE A 34 95.37 62.84 21.74
CA ILE A 34 94.55 62.03 22.66
C ILE A 34 93.07 62.43 22.53
N ASP A 35 92.80 63.72 22.34
CA ASP A 35 91.43 64.22 22.13
C ASP A 35 90.85 63.78 20.78
N GLU A 36 91.64 63.74 19.70
CA GLU A 36 91.24 63.18 18.39
C GLU A 36 90.98 61.67 18.45
N GLU A 37 91.78 60.90 19.21
CA GLU A 37 91.57 59.46 19.40
C GLU A 37 90.29 59.19 20.20
N ALA A 38 90.03 59.99 21.24
CA ALA A 38 88.79 59.92 22.02
C ALA A 38 87.54 60.34 21.23
N GLU A 39 87.64 61.27 20.27
CA GLU A 39 86.52 61.56 19.35
C GLU A 39 86.25 60.39 18.40
N ARG A 40 87.28 59.79 17.81
CA ARG A 40 87.11 58.61 16.92
C ARG A 40 86.48 57.43 17.65
N GLU A 41 86.85 57.20 18.91
CA GLU A 41 86.25 56.13 19.72
C GLU A 41 84.77 56.41 20.00
N ARG A 42 84.39 57.67 20.29
CA ARG A 42 82.99 58.08 20.46
C ARG A 42 82.17 57.93 19.17
N GLU A 43 82.73 58.28 18.01
CA GLU A 43 82.07 58.09 16.71
C GLU A 43 81.85 56.61 16.38
N LEU A 44 82.82 55.73 16.70
CA LEU A 44 82.68 54.28 16.53
C LEU A 44 81.65 53.69 17.49
N GLU A 45 81.60 54.14 18.73
CA GLU A 45 80.57 53.73 19.69
C GLU A 45 79.17 54.17 19.25
N GLU A 46 79.04 55.40 18.73
CA GLU A 46 77.78 55.91 18.18
C GLU A 46 77.36 55.13 16.91
N GLN A 47 78.30 54.79 16.02
CA GLN A 47 78.02 53.92 14.87
C GLN A 47 77.55 52.54 15.32
N ARG A 48 78.24 51.90 16.28
CA ARG A 48 77.83 50.59 16.80
C ARG A 48 76.45 50.63 17.46
N LYS A 49 76.14 51.70 18.18
CA LYS A 49 74.83 51.88 18.80
C LYS A 49 73.71 52.08 17.77
N ARG A 50 73.98 52.84 16.70
CA ARG A 50 73.04 53.02 15.58
C ARG A 50 72.82 51.71 14.81
N GLU A 51 73.86 50.91 14.60
CA GLU A 51 73.76 49.59 13.97
C GLU A 51 72.96 48.60 14.84
N GLU A 52 73.18 48.60 16.16
CA GLU A 52 72.44 47.76 17.10
C GLU A 52 70.95 48.14 17.18
N GLU A 53 70.63 49.45 17.19
CA GLU A 53 69.24 49.94 17.14
C GLU A 53 68.56 49.58 15.80
N GLU A 54 69.25 49.68 14.66
CA GLU A 54 68.71 49.28 13.35
C GLU A 54 68.50 47.75 13.26
N GLU A 55 69.42 46.95 13.81
CA GLU A 55 69.25 45.49 13.88
C GLU A 55 68.08 45.11 14.79
N GLU A 56 67.92 45.76 15.95
CA GLU A 56 66.79 45.53 16.85
C GLU A 56 65.45 45.91 16.18
N GLU A 57 65.40 47.04 15.47
CA GLU A 57 64.22 47.46 14.73
C GLU A 57 63.88 46.47 13.60
N ARG A 58 64.89 45.98 12.88
CA ARG A 58 64.70 44.93 11.86
C ARG A 58 64.17 43.63 12.47
N ARG A 59 64.73 43.19 13.60
CA ARG A 59 64.26 41.98 14.31
C ARG A 59 62.83 42.15 14.83
N ARG A 60 62.47 43.32 15.36
CA ARG A 60 61.08 43.63 15.79
C ARG A 60 60.10 43.60 14.62
N LYS A 61 60.45 44.17 13.47
CA LYS A 61 59.61 44.14 12.26
C LYS A 61 59.42 42.72 11.73
N GLU A 62 60.48 41.92 11.68
CA GLU A 62 60.42 40.53 11.23
C GLU A 62 59.59 39.66 12.18
N GLU A 63 59.71 39.87 13.50
CA GLU A 63 58.88 39.17 14.48
C GLU A 63 57.41 39.59 14.39
N GLU A 64 57.12 40.89 14.21
CA GLU A 64 55.75 41.37 14.01
C GLU A 64 55.12 40.80 12.72
N GLU A 65 55.87 40.76 11.62
CA GLU A 65 55.41 40.17 10.36
C GLU A 65 55.17 38.65 10.53
N ARG A 66 56.05 37.95 11.25
CA ARG A 66 55.86 36.52 11.54
C ARG A 66 54.62 36.27 12.40
N ARG A 67 54.38 37.10 13.41
CA ARG A 67 53.17 37.01 14.26
C ARG A 67 51.90 37.30 13.46
N ARG A 68 51.91 38.29 12.56
CA ARG A 68 50.77 38.59 11.67
C ARG A 68 50.45 37.42 10.75
N LYS A 69 51.47 36.79 10.14
CA LYS A 69 51.28 35.62 9.28
C LYS A 69 50.73 34.42 10.03
N GLU A 70 51.24 34.15 11.23
CA GLU A 70 50.75 33.04 12.08
C GLU A 70 49.30 33.27 12.55
N GLU A 71 48.93 34.51 12.86
CA GLU A 71 47.56 34.88 13.22
C GLU A 71 46.61 34.75 12.02
N GLU A 72 47.03 35.18 10.82
CA GLU A 72 46.26 35.03 9.59
C GLU A 72 46.07 33.55 9.21
N GLU A 73 47.12 32.73 9.32
CA GLU A 73 47.04 31.29 9.07
C GLU A 73 46.09 30.60 10.06
N ARG A 74 46.17 30.94 11.35
CA ARG A 74 45.26 30.40 12.37
C ARG A 74 43.82 30.83 12.12
N ALA A 75 43.58 32.08 11.73
CA ALA A 75 42.24 32.56 11.40
C ALA A 75 41.67 31.84 10.16
N ALA A 76 42.49 31.61 9.14
CA ALA A 76 42.10 30.87 7.94
C ALA A 76 41.78 29.39 8.25
N GLU A 77 42.57 28.75 9.13
CA GLU A 77 42.31 27.37 9.56
C GLU A 77 41.00 27.28 10.37
N GLU A 78 40.75 28.21 11.28
CA GLU A 78 39.52 28.25 12.07
C GLU A 78 38.29 28.48 11.19
N GLU A 79 38.37 29.38 10.21
CA GLU A 79 37.29 29.61 9.25
C GLU A 79 37.03 28.37 8.38
N ALA A 80 38.09 27.71 7.90
CA ALA A 80 37.98 26.48 7.13
C ALA A 80 37.35 25.35 7.96
N ARG A 81 37.73 25.22 9.24
CA ARG A 81 37.13 24.26 10.15
C ARG A 81 35.65 24.55 10.38
N LYS A 82 35.29 25.81 10.62
CA LYS A 82 33.90 26.22 10.84
C LYS A 82 33.02 25.97 9.62
N ARG A 83 33.53 26.22 8.41
CA ARG A 83 32.83 25.89 7.15
C ARG A 83 32.60 24.40 7.00
N ARG A 84 33.59 23.56 7.33
CA ARG A 84 33.46 22.09 7.29
C ARG A 84 32.44 21.57 8.31
N GLU A 85 32.44 22.10 9.54
CA GLU A 85 31.45 21.74 10.56
C GLU A 85 30.03 22.18 10.15
N GLU A 86 29.86 23.37 9.57
CA GLU A 86 28.54 23.81 9.10
C GLU A 86 28.03 22.95 7.94
N GLU A 87 28.90 22.61 6.98
CA GLU A 87 28.54 21.73 5.87
C GLU A 87 28.18 20.31 6.36
N ALA A 88 28.94 19.76 7.30
CA ALA A 88 28.63 18.48 7.93
C ALA A 88 27.27 18.52 8.64
N ARG A 89 26.98 19.60 9.37
CA ARG A 89 25.69 19.78 10.06
C ARG A 89 24.53 19.89 9.07
N ARG A 90 24.71 20.60 7.95
CA ARG A 90 23.70 20.68 6.88
C ARG A 90 23.42 19.31 6.26
N LYS A 91 24.46 18.53 5.95
CA LYS A 91 24.33 17.17 5.42
C LYS A 91 23.63 16.22 6.39
N GLU A 92 23.92 16.34 7.69
CA GLU A 92 23.25 15.53 8.71
C GLU A 92 21.78 15.92 8.87
N GLU A 93 21.45 17.21 8.87
CA GLU A 93 20.07 17.69 8.93
C GLU A 93 19.27 17.24 7.71
N GLU A 94 19.85 17.32 6.50
CA GLU A 94 19.23 16.83 5.28
C GLU A 94 18.99 15.31 5.33
N ARG A 95 19.97 14.52 5.79
CA ARG A 95 19.81 13.08 5.97
C ARG A 95 18.68 12.76 6.96
N ARG A 96 18.59 13.51 8.06
CA ARG A 96 17.53 13.34 9.06
C ARG A 96 16.15 13.67 8.49
N LYS A 97 16.03 14.73 7.70
CA LYS A 97 14.77 15.09 7.01
C LYS A 97 14.36 14.02 6.02
N ALA A 98 15.29 13.52 5.21
CA ALA A 98 15.01 12.44 4.26
C ALA A 98 14.57 11.14 4.95
N GLU A 99 15.20 10.80 6.09
CA GLU A 99 14.81 9.64 6.89
C GLU A 99 13.43 9.82 7.54
N GLU A 100 13.12 11.01 8.07
CA GLU A 100 11.80 11.32 8.62
C GLU A 100 10.71 11.27 7.54
N GLU A 101 10.97 11.82 6.36
CA GLU A 101 10.04 11.78 5.22
C GLU A 101 9.79 10.34 4.76
N LYS A 102 10.85 9.54 4.63
CA LYS A 102 10.73 8.11 4.30
C LYS A 102 9.88 7.37 5.33
N ARG A 103 10.11 7.62 6.63
CA ARG A 103 9.33 7.02 7.71
C ARG A 103 7.86 7.44 7.67
N ARG A 104 7.57 8.70 7.35
CA ARG A 104 6.19 9.19 7.17
C ARG A 104 5.49 8.53 5.98
N LEU A 105 6.20 8.33 4.86
CA LEU A 105 5.65 7.64 3.69
C LEU A 105 5.34 6.17 4.00
N GLU A 106 6.26 5.48 4.67
CA GLU A 106 6.06 4.07 5.08
C GLU A 106 4.90 3.92 6.07
N GLU A 107 4.77 4.83 7.04
CA GLU A 107 3.65 4.84 7.98
C GLU A 107 2.31 5.12 7.27
N ALA A 108 2.29 6.07 6.34
CA ALA A 108 1.09 6.39 5.55
C ALA A 108 0.69 5.22 4.64
N GLU A 109 1.65 4.51 4.04
CA GLU A 109 1.38 3.32 3.23
C GLU A 109 0.81 2.19 4.11
N ARG A 110 1.42 1.93 5.26
CA ARG A 110 0.94 0.92 6.22
C ARG A 110 -0.47 1.24 6.70
N GLN A 111 -0.78 2.52 6.94
CA GLN A 111 -2.11 2.94 7.34
C GLN A 111 -3.13 2.72 6.22
N ARG A 112 -2.80 3.05 4.96
CA ARG A 112 -3.66 2.79 3.80
C ARG A 112 -3.92 1.30 3.62
N GLN A 113 -2.90 0.45 3.71
CA GLN A 113 -3.06 -1.00 3.62
C GLN A 113 -3.95 -1.56 4.75
N ALA A 114 -3.79 -1.05 5.97
CA ALA A 114 -4.62 -1.45 7.11
C ALA A 114 -6.09 -1.01 6.96
N GLU A 115 -6.33 0.19 6.43
CA GLU A 115 -7.68 0.69 6.14
C GLU A 115 -8.33 -0.11 5.01
N GLU A 116 -7.59 -0.41 3.95
CA GLU A 116 -8.08 -1.23 2.85
C GLU A 116 -8.42 -2.65 3.30
N ALA A 117 -7.56 -3.27 4.13
CA ALA A 117 -7.83 -4.58 4.71
C ALA A 117 -9.12 -4.58 5.55
N ARG A 118 -9.32 -3.57 6.40
CA ARG A 118 -10.56 -3.40 7.17
C ARG A 118 -11.79 -3.24 6.27
N ARG A 119 -11.66 -2.47 5.19
CA ARG A 119 -12.77 -2.25 4.24
C ARG A 119 -13.14 -3.56 3.53
N ARG A 120 -12.15 -4.36 3.13
CA ARG A 120 -12.37 -5.68 2.52
C ARG A 120 -13.04 -6.65 3.51
N GLU A 121 -12.59 -6.68 4.76
CA GLU A 121 -13.19 -7.50 5.81
C GLU A 121 -14.65 -7.10 6.10
N GLU A 122 -14.93 -5.78 6.15
CA GLU A 122 -16.31 -5.29 6.33
C GLU A 122 -17.20 -5.65 5.13
N GLU A 123 -16.68 -5.55 3.90
CA GLU A 123 -17.41 -5.94 2.69
C GLU A 123 -17.68 -7.45 2.65
N GLU A 124 -16.71 -8.28 3.05
CA GLU A 124 -16.89 -9.72 3.15
C GLU A 124 -17.95 -10.08 4.18
N ARG A 125 -17.93 -9.44 5.36
CA ARG A 125 -18.94 -9.64 6.39
C ARG A 125 -20.33 -9.24 5.93
N LYS A 126 -20.48 -8.14 5.17
CA LYS A 126 -21.76 -7.74 4.57
C LYS A 126 -22.26 -8.77 3.56
N ARG A 127 -21.38 -9.30 2.72
CA ARG A 127 -21.73 -10.35 1.75
C ARG A 127 -22.12 -11.67 2.43
N GLU A 128 -21.47 -12.03 3.53
CA GLU A 128 -21.87 -13.21 4.32
C GLU A 128 -23.24 -13.00 4.97
N GLU A 129 -23.48 -11.82 5.54
CA GLU A 129 -24.77 -11.49 6.15
C GLU A 129 -25.91 -11.49 5.11
N GLU A 130 -25.67 -10.95 3.92
CA GLU A 130 -26.63 -10.98 2.81
C GLU A 130 -26.94 -12.42 2.38
N ARG A 131 -25.93 -13.27 2.22
CA ARG A 131 -26.13 -14.70 1.92
C ARG A 131 -26.94 -15.42 2.99
N ARG A 132 -26.67 -15.16 4.27
CA ARG A 132 -27.45 -15.76 5.37
C ARG A 132 -28.91 -15.33 5.33
N ARG A 133 -29.19 -14.06 5.01
CA ARG A 133 -30.56 -13.56 4.85
C ARG A 133 -31.27 -14.21 3.67
N GLU A 134 -30.60 -14.36 2.53
CA GLU A 134 -31.16 -15.03 1.35
C GLU A 134 -31.45 -16.52 1.64
N GLU A 135 -30.55 -17.21 2.33
CA GLU A 135 -30.75 -18.60 2.73
C GLU A 135 -31.91 -18.76 3.72
N GLU A 136 -32.02 -17.85 4.70
CA GLU A 136 -33.14 -17.84 5.64
C GLU A 136 -34.47 -17.57 4.94
N GLU A 137 -34.51 -16.62 4.00
CA GLU A 137 -35.70 -16.32 3.21
C GLU A 137 -36.11 -17.53 2.35
N ARG A 138 -35.14 -18.16 1.66
CA ARG A 138 -35.38 -19.38 0.87
C ARG A 138 -35.93 -20.51 1.75
N ARG A 139 -35.40 -20.67 2.96
CA ARG A 139 -35.89 -21.68 3.91
C ARG A 139 -37.31 -21.39 4.36
N ARG A 140 -37.66 -20.12 4.64
CA ARG A 140 -39.02 -19.71 4.98
C ARG A 140 -40.00 -19.96 3.83
N GLN A 141 -39.61 -19.65 2.58
CA GLN A 141 -40.44 -19.92 1.42
C GLN A 141 -40.66 -21.42 1.18
N GLU A 142 -39.62 -22.24 1.39
CA GLU A 142 -39.72 -23.71 1.27
C GLU A 142 -40.62 -24.31 2.36
N GLU A 143 -40.51 -23.82 3.61
CA GLU A 143 -41.38 -24.23 4.71
C GLU A 143 -42.85 -23.82 4.48
N GLU A 144 -43.09 -22.59 4.01
CA GLU A 144 -44.44 -22.12 3.68
C GLU A 144 -45.05 -22.95 2.54
N ARG A 145 -44.27 -23.23 1.49
CA ARG A 145 -44.72 -24.08 0.39
C ARG A 145 -45.06 -25.49 0.86
N ARG A 146 -44.21 -26.10 1.69
CA ARG A 146 -44.48 -27.42 2.27
C ARG A 146 -45.74 -27.43 3.12
N ARG A 147 -45.96 -26.37 3.91
CA ARG A 147 -47.17 -26.23 4.73
C ARG A 147 -48.44 -26.10 3.87
N ARG A 148 -48.37 -25.35 2.76
CA ARG A 148 -49.48 -25.24 1.80
C ARG A 148 -49.77 -26.57 1.10
N GLU A 149 -48.74 -27.30 0.70
CA GLU A 149 -48.88 -28.63 0.08
C GLU A 149 -49.52 -29.63 1.07
N GLU A 150 -49.10 -29.63 2.34
CA GLU A 150 -49.68 -30.48 3.39
C GLU A 150 -51.14 -30.11 3.72
N GLU A 151 -51.46 -28.81 3.76
CA GLU A 151 -52.84 -28.35 3.97
C GLU A 151 -53.75 -28.72 2.78
N GLU A 152 -53.25 -28.61 1.55
CA GLU A 152 -53.99 -29.01 0.35
C GLU A 152 -54.21 -30.52 0.30
N GLU A 153 -53.19 -31.33 0.64
CA GLU A 153 -53.32 -32.78 0.72
C GLU A 153 -54.33 -33.19 1.80
N ARG A 154 -54.26 -32.57 2.99
CA ARG A 154 -55.23 -32.80 4.07
C ARG A 154 -56.65 -32.44 3.65
N ARG A 155 -56.84 -31.31 2.96
CA ARG A 155 -58.15 -30.90 2.46
C ARG A 155 -58.69 -31.87 1.39
N ARG A 156 -57.85 -32.34 0.47
CA ARG A 156 -58.23 -33.34 -0.54
C ARG A 156 -58.62 -34.67 0.11
N ALA A 157 -57.88 -35.12 1.13
CA ALA A 157 -58.20 -36.33 1.88
C ALA A 157 -59.54 -36.20 2.62
N GLU A 158 -59.79 -35.06 3.27
CA GLU A 158 -61.09 -34.78 3.93
C GLU A 158 -62.25 -34.73 2.92
N GLU A 159 -62.05 -34.15 1.74
CA GLU A 159 -63.06 -34.10 0.67
C GLU A 159 -63.35 -35.50 0.09
N GLU A 160 -62.31 -36.32 -0.11
CA GLU A 160 -62.47 -37.71 -0.56
C GLU A 160 -63.19 -38.58 0.48
N GLU A 161 -62.85 -38.42 1.77
CA GLU A 161 -63.55 -39.11 2.86
C GLU A 161 -65.02 -38.68 2.97
N ALA A 162 -65.30 -37.38 2.86
CA ALA A 162 -66.66 -36.85 2.85
C ALA A 162 -67.47 -37.41 1.67
N ARG A 163 -66.89 -37.42 0.46
CA ARG A 163 -67.54 -37.99 -0.74
C ARG A 163 -67.78 -39.48 -0.61
N ARG A 164 -66.83 -40.22 -0.02
CA ARG A 164 -67.01 -41.65 0.24
C ARG A 164 -68.14 -41.89 1.24
N ARG A 165 -68.21 -41.10 2.30
CA ARG A 165 -69.29 -41.18 3.30
C ARG A 165 -70.66 -40.86 2.70
N GLU A 166 -70.74 -39.85 1.83
CA GLU A 166 -71.96 -39.51 1.11
C GLU A 166 -72.40 -40.64 0.16
N ALA A 167 -71.46 -41.23 -0.58
CA ALA A 167 -71.74 -42.38 -1.43
C ALA A 167 -72.20 -43.61 -0.64
N GLU A 168 -71.59 -43.90 0.52
CA GLU A 168 -72.01 -44.98 1.42
C GLU A 168 -73.43 -44.71 2.01
N GLU A 169 -73.76 -43.45 2.32
CA GLU A 169 -75.11 -43.07 2.77
C GLU A 169 -76.15 -43.18 1.65
N GLU A 170 -75.80 -42.77 0.42
CA GLU A 170 -76.67 -42.92 -0.75
C GLU A 170 -76.90 -44.40 -1.09
N GLU A 171 -75.85 -45.24 -1.02
CA GLU A 171 -75.97 -46.68 -1.21
C GLU A 171 -76.88 -47.31 -0.14
N MET A 172 -76.73 -46.90 1.13
CA MET A 172 -77.60 -47.36 2.21
C MET A 172 -79.06 -46.94 1.97
N ARG A 173 -79.31 -45.71 1.54
CA ARG A 173 -80.67 -45.23 1.20
C ARG A 173 -81.25 -46.00 0.02
N ARG A 174 -80.45 -46.26 -1.02
CA ARG A 174 -80.86 -47.06 -2.18
C ARG A 174 -81.15 -48.51 -1.78
N ARG A 175 -80.33 -49.10 -0.92
CA ARG A 175 -80.58 -50.45 -0.39
C ARG A 175 -81.89 -50.51 0.37
N LYS A 176 -82.14 -49.53 1.25
CA LYS A 176 -83.38 -49.47 2.03
C LYS A 176 -84.61 -49.30 1.14
N LEU A 177 -84.53 -48.50 0.08
CA LEU A 177 -85.61 -48.36 -0.91
C LEU A 177 -85.89 -49.67 -1.65
N LEU A 178 -84.84 -50.43 -2.00
CA LEU A 178 -85.01 -51.74 -2.64
C LEU A 178 -85.60 -52.78 -1.68
N GLU A 179 -85.22 -52.74 -0.40
CA GLU A 179 -85.80 -53.61 0.64
C GLU A 179 -87.29 -53.28 0.88
N GLU A 180 -87.66 -52.00 0.88
CA GLU A 180 -89.06 -51.55 0.95
C GLU A 180 -89.85 -51.93 -0.32
N GLU A 181 -89.25 -51.85 -1.51
CA GLU A 181 -89.86 -52.30 -2.78
C GLU A 181 -90.00 -53.84 -2.86
N GLU A 182 -89.07 -54.59 -2.30
CA GLU A 182 -89.14 -56.06 -2.20
C GLU A 182 -90.24 -56.50 -1.23
N GLU A 183 -90.36 -55.83 -0.06
CA GLU A 183 -91.46 -56.06 0.89
C GLU A 183 -92.85 -55.79 0.27
N ASP A 184 -93.00 -54.75 -0.55
CA ASP A 184 -94.25 -54.46 -1.27
C ASP A 184 -94.58 -55.53 -2.34
N TYR A 185 -93.56 -56.11 -3.01
CA TYR A 185 -93.75 -57.18 -4.00
C TYR A 185 -94.11 -58.53 -3.36
N ASP A 186 -93.53 -58.87 -2.21
CA ASP A 186 -93.88 -60.11 -1.48
C ASP A 186 -95.35 -60.06 -0.99
N ASP A 187 -95.88 -58.88 -0.62
CA ASP A 187 -97.30 -58.68 -0.24
C ASP A 187 -98.24 -58.82 -1.45
N GLU A 188 -97.85 -58.30 -2.63
CA GLU A 188 -98.59 -58.50 -3.89
C GLU A 188 -98.51 -59.96 -4.40
N GLU A 189 -97.38 -60.66 -4.25
CA GLU A 189 -97.22 -62.08 -4.62
C GLU A 189 -98.01 -63.01 -3.67
N GLU A 190 -98.11 -62.71 -2.37
CA GLU A 190 -99.05 -63.42 -1.47
C GLU A 190 -100.51 -63.21 -1.90
N GLU A 191 -100.90 -62.02 -2.39
CA GLU A 191 -102.24 -61.78 -2.95
C GLU A 191 -102.47 -62.52 -4.30
N GLU A 192 -101.45 -62.61 -5.17
CA GLU A 192 -101.55 -63.37 -6.44
C GLU A 192 -101.48 -64.90 -6.25
N GLU A 193 -100.70 -65.44 -5.29
CA GLU A 193 -100.67 -66.87 -4.96
C GLU A 193 -101.99 -67.34 -4.31
N GLU A 194 -102.69 -66.49 -3.55
CA GLU A 194 -104.07 -66.76 -3.09
C GLU A 194 -105.08 -66.81 -4.27
N GLU A 195 -104.81 -66.12 -5.38
CA GLU A 195 -105.66 -66.13 -6.59
C GLU A 195 -105.31 -67.28 -7.56
N GLU A 196 -104.05 -67.73 -7.62
CA GLU A 196 -103.62 -68.85 -8.48
C GLU A 196 -103.88 -70.26 -7.89
N GLU A 197 -104.13 -70.43 -6.58
CA GLU A 197 -104.51 -71.73 -6.00
C GLU A 197 -105.90 -72.25 -6.47
N GLU A 198 -106.66 -71.47 -7.26
CA GLU A 198 -107.94 -71.89 -7.87
C GLU A 198 -107.83 -72.39 -9.34
N SER A 199 -106.66 -72.36 -10.00
CA SER A 199 -106.60 -72.88 -11.38
C SER A 199 -105.25 -73.37 -11.91
N GLU A 200 -104.99 -74.68 -11.80
CA GLU A 200 -104.05 -75.37 -12.71
C GLU A 200 -104.64 -76.66 -13.32
N PRO A 201 -104.41 -76.87 -14.64
CA PRO A 201 -103.95 -78.16 -15.15
C PRO A 201 -102.82 -78.08 -16.22
N PRO A 202 -102.17 -79.20 -16.60
CA PRO A 202 -100.70 -79.31 -16.68
C PRO A 202 -100.04 -79.40 -18.09
N THR A 203 -98.76 -78.96 -18.16
CA THR A 203 -97.54 -79.33 -18.96
C THR A 203 -97.65 -79.80 -20.45
N PRO A 204 -96.67 -79.56 -21.37
CA PRO A 204 -95.38 -80.30 -21.38
C PRO A 204 -94.12 -79.64 -22.02
N THR A 205 -92.98 -80.28 -21.70
CA THR A 205 -91.59 -80.23 -22.21
C THR A 205 -91.31 -79.75 -23.65
N ALA A 206 -90.24 -78.95 -23.86
CA ALA A 206 -89.30 -79.11 -24.99
C ALA A 206 -87.97 -78.34 -24.82
N THR A 207 -86.90 -79.01 -25.23
CA THR A 207 -85.48 -78.65 -25.36
C THR A 207 -85.15 -77.60 -26.43
N ILE A 208 -84.16 -76.70 -26.22
CA ILE A 208 -83.18 -76.30 -27.26
C ILE A 208 -81.94 -75.59 -26.69
N SER A 209 -80.79 -75.99 -27.25
CA SER A 209 -79.42 -75.51 -27.04
C SER A 209 -79.10 -74.21 -27.78
N SER A 210 -78.09 -73.44 -27.33
CA SER A 210 -76.99 -72.78 -28.10
C SER A 210 -76.37 -71.62 -27.27
N ALA A 211 -75.09 -71.66 -26.89
CA ALA A 211 -73.87 -71.39 -27.68
C ALA A 211 -73.66 -69.90 -28.05
N GLY A 212 -72.62 -69.27 -27.50
CA GLY A 212 -72.06 -67.97 -27.93
C GLY A 212 -71.24 -67.29 -26.82
N SER A 213 -69.92 -67.49 -26.79
CA SER A 213 -68.87 -66.54 -27.27
C SER A 213 -68.34 -65.61 -26.17
N ARG A 214 -67.21 -65.91 -25.50
CA ARG A 214 -65.80 -65.61 -25.88
C ARG A 214 -65.53 -64.17 -26.35
N SER A 215 -64.79 -63.41 -25.53
CA SER A 215 -63.61 -62.59 -25.92
C SER A 215 -62.98 -62.00 -24.63
N THR A 216 -61.86 -62.51 -24.11
CA THR A 216 -60.46 -62.37 -24.55
C THR A 216 -59.93 -60.94 -24.59
N THR A 217 -58.92 -60.73 -23.73
CA THR A 217 -57.67 -59.98 -23.94
C THR A 217 -57.70 -58.45 -24.04
N GLY A 218 -57.05 -57.83 -23.05
CA GLY A 218 -56.57 -56.46 -23.08
C GLY A 218 -55.31 -56.28 -22.23
N GLU A 219 -54.39 -57.26 -22.25
CA GLU A 219 -53.03 -57.09 -21.74
C GLU A 219 -52.27 -56.14 -22.69
N CYS A 220 -52.07 -54.90 -22.27
CA CYS A 220 -51.14 -53.96 -22.92
C CYS A 220 -49.87 -53.84 -22.06
N LYS A 221 -49.05 -54.90 -22.07
CA LYS A 221 -47.64 -54.80 -21.69
C LYS A 221 -46.82 -54.33 -22.89
N HIS A 222 -45.79 -53.54 -22.58
CA HIS A 222 -44.63 -53.18 -23.39
C HIS A 222 -44.73 -51.90 -24.26
N ASN A 223 -44.07 -50.84 -23.79
CA ASN A 223 -42.75 -50.53 -24.34
C ASN A 223 -41.93 -49.59 -23.45
N ARG A 224 -40.98 -50.19 -22.71
CA ARG A 224 -39.68 -49.56 -22.46
C ARG A 224 -39.03 -49.29 -23.82
N ARG A 225 -38.73 -48.05 -24.14
CA ARG A 225 -37.66 -47.74 -25.09
C ARG A 225 -36.94 -46.44 -24.73
N SER A 226 -35.71 -46.67 -24.26
CA SER A 226 -34.49 -45.91 -24.61
C SER A 226 -34.43 -44.45 -24.20
N ASP A 227 -33.89 -44.26 -23.00
CA ASP A 227 -32.68 -43.44 -22.80
C ASP A 227 -31.84 -43.34 -24.08
N LYS A 228 -31.81 -42.13 -24.65
CA LYS A 228 -30.83 -41.73 -25.65
C LYS A 228 -30.34 -40.35 -25.28
N SER A 229 -29.30 -40.38 -24.46
CA SER A 229 -28.23 -39.39 -24.39
C SER A 229 -27.95 -38.77 -25.77
N ARG A 230 -28.45 -37.54 -25.98
CA ARG A 230 -27.85 -36.56 -26.89
C ARG A 230 -27.18 -35.55 -25.97
N GLY A 231 -25.87 -35.61 -25.77
CA GLY A 231 -24.90 -35.37 -26.83
C GLY A 231 -24.62 -33.88 -26.83
N ARG A 232 -23.72 -33.47 -25.93
CA ARG A 232 -23.15 -32.12 -25.86
C ARG A 232 -22.58 -31.76 -27.23
N ASN A 233 -23.25 -30.89 -27.97
CA ASN A 233 -22.62 -30.15 -29.06
C ASN A 233 -21.78 -29.03 -28.47
N MET A 234 -20.65 -29.36 -27.83
CA MET A 234 -19.59 -28.38 -27.64
C MET A 234 -18.90 -28.23 -28.98
N LYS A 235 -19.37 -27.25 -29.77
CA LYS A 235 -18.55 -26.68 -30.85
C LYS A 235 -17.33 -26.08 -30.16
N VAL A 236 -16.22 -26.83 -30.13
CA VAL A 236 -14.91 -26.26 -29.88
C VAL A 236 -14.61 -25.39 -31.09
N VAL A 237 -15.10 -24.14 -31.03
CA VAL A 237 -14.52 -23.07 -31.82
C VAL A 237 -13.15 -22.89 -31.19
N HIS A 238 -12.11 -23.42 -31.84
CA HIS A 238 -10.76 -22.92 -31.60
C HIS A 238 -10.82 -21.43 -31.90
N LYS A 239 -11.01 -20.61 -30.86
CA LYS A 239 -10.66 -19.20 -30.92
C LYS A 239 -9.15 -19.22 -31.19
N CYS A 240 -8.76 -18.94 -32.43
CA CYS A 240 -7.45 -18.43 -32.70
C CYS A 240 -7.34 -17.17 -31.83
N VAL A 241 -6.71 -17.30 -30.66
CA VAL A 241 -6.41 -16.15 -29.82
C VAL A 241 -5.32 -15.42 -30.58
N THR A 242 -5.72 -14.42 -31.34
CA THR A 242 -4.80 -13.42 -31.88
C THR A 242 -4.29 -12.64 -30.68
N LEU A 243 -3.08 -12.92 -30.25
CA LEU A 243 -2.38 -12.12 -29.26
C LEU A 243 -1.98 -10.81 -29.94
N VAL A 244 -2.70 -9.75 -29.58
CA VAL A 244 -2.41 -8.40 -30.03
C VAL A 244 -1.68 -7.69 -28.90
N SER A 245 -0.48 -7.17 -29.18
CA SER A 245 0.25 -6.36 -28.21
C SER A 245 -0.59 -5.14 -27.81
N HIS A 246 -0.75 -4.94 -26.50
CA HIS A 246 -1.59 -3.89 -25.92
C HIS A 246 -1.01 -2.47 -26.13
N HIS A 247 0.20 -2.35 -26.69
CA HIS A 247 0.86 -1.07 -26.95
C HIS A 247 0.97 -0.72 -28.44
N CYS A 248 1.08 -1.68 -29.35
CA CYS A 248 1.27 -1.39 -30.78
C CYS A 248 0.19 -1.94 -31.71
N GLY A 249 -0.70 -2.83 -31.24
CA GLY A 249 -1.80 -3.34 -32.07
C GLY A 249 -1.37 -4.31 -33.17
N CYS A 250 -0.11 -4.76 -33.21
CA CYS A 250 0.35 -5.72 -34.22
C CYS A 250 -0.11 -7.15 -33.90
N GLU A 251 -0.53 -7.88 -34.93
CA GLU A 251 -0.79 -9.32 -34.85
C GLU A 251 0.55 -10.07 -34.80
N LEU A 252 0.85 -10.69 -33.66
CA LEU A 252 2.08 -11.47 -33.47
C LEU A 252 1.86 -12.89 -34.00
N GLU A 253 2.71 -13.32 -34.95
CA GLU A 253 2.74 -14.73 -35.35
C GLU A 253 3.27 -15.61 -34.19
N PRO A 254 2.85 -16.89 -34.09
CA PRO A 254 3.18 -17.78 -32.96
C PRO A 254 4.67 -18.09 -32.76
N SER A 255 5.53 -17.66 -33.68
CA SER A 255 6.99 -17.83 -33.65
C SER A 255 7.75 -16.56 -33.27
N HIS A 256 7.09 -15.57 -32.68
CA HIS A 256 7.72 -14.32 -32.26
C HIS A 256 8.21 -14.42 -30.82
N ASP A 257 9.48 -14.12 -30.56
CA ASP A 257 10.05 -14.08 -29.21
C ASP A 257 9.38 -12.96 -28.38
N ASP A 258 8.89 -13.30 -27.18
CA ASP A 258 8.13 -12.41 -26.28
C ASP A 258 8.90 -11.14 -25.86
N LEU A 259 10.20 -11.08 -26.15
CA LEU A 259 11.12 -10.04 -25.68
C LEU A 259 11.49 -8.99 -26.73
N THR A 260 11.11 -9.16 -28.01
CA THR A 260 11.59 -8.26 -29.08
C THR A 260 10.54 -7.96 -30.15
N CYS A 261 9.54 -7.15 -29.85
CA CYS A 261 8.68 -6.54 -30.88
C CYS A 261 9.52 -5.63 -31.78
N ARG A 262 9.74 -6.02 -33.05
CA ARG A 262 10.53 -5.23 -34.03
C ARG A 262 10.00 -3.82 -34.31
N VAL A 263 8.70 -3.60 -34.06
CA VAL A 263 8.06 -2.29 -34.24
C VAL A 263 8.26 -1.40 -33.01
N CYS A 264 8.46 -2.00 -31.85
CA CYS A 264 8.44 -1.31 -30.56
C CYS A 264 9.84 -1.02 -30.01
N GLU A 265 10.86 -1.86 -30.30
CA GLU A 265 12.22 -1.88 -29.69
C GLU A 265 12.30 -1.77 -28.15
N PHE A 266 11.16 -1.71 -27.46
CA PHE A 266 11.07 -1.57 -26.02
C PHE A 266 10.94 -2.94 -25.38
N THR A 267 11.93 -3.27 -24.57
CA THR A 267 11.95 -4.46 -23.72
C THR A 267 10.82 -4.34 -22.70
N ASP A 268 9.79 -5.17 -22.83
CA ASP A 268 8.72 -5.23 -21.83
C ASP A 268 9.24 -6.01 -20.62
N HIS A 269 9.56 -5.28 -19.55
CA HIS A 269 9.96 -5.85 -18.25
C HIS A 269 8.74 -6.20 -17.37
N GLY A 270 7.55 -6.36 -17.95
CA GLY A 270 6.29 -6.56 -17.24
C GLY A 270 6.15 -7.86 -16.44
N ASP A 271 6.96 -8.89 -16.68
CA ASP A 271 6.85 -10.20 -15.99
C ASP A 271 8.16 -10.62 -15.29
N VAL A 272 8.74 -9.73 -14.49
CA VAL A 272 9.67 -10.17 -13.43
C VAL A 272 8.82 -10.57 -12.22
N PRO A 273 8.70 -11.87 -11.87
CA PRO A 273 7.99 -12.28 -10.67
C PRO A 273 8.76 -11.74 -9.46
N LEU A 274 8.16 -10.78 -8.76
CA LEU A 274 8.63 -10.33 -7.47
C LEU A 274 8.54 -11.48 -6.47
N LEU A 275 9.66 -12.17 -6.27
CA LEU A 275 9.90 -12.95 -5.06
C LEU A 275 10.20 -11.98 -3.91
N ARG A 276 9.16 -11.57 -3.18
CA ARG A 276 9.12 -11.45 -1.71
C ARG A 276 7.78 -10.95 -1.21
#